data_AF-A0A942ERT6-F1
#
_entry.id   AF-A0A942ERT6-F1
#
_cell.length_a   1.000
_cell.length_b   1.000
_cell.length_c   1.000
_cell.angle_alpha   90.00
_cell.angle_beta   90.00
_cell.angle_gamma   90.00
#
_symmetry.space_group_name_H-M   'P 1'
#
loop_
_entity.id
_entity.type
_entity.pdbx_description
1 polymer ?
#
loop_
_entity_poly.entity_id
_entity_poly.type
_entity_poly.pdbx_seq_one_letter_code
_entity_poly.pdbx_strand_id
1 'polypeptide(L)'
;EMFCYRVKKQIGAYLAALDGAEAVIFGGGIGENSPPVRSRICAGMQWFGMDIDENRNNTMTGIEGKISTDDAKVEIYVIPVDEAVMIARDSVDCLRKHHLGRKTQV
;
A
#
# COMPACT_ATOMS: atom_id res chain seq x y z
N GLU A 1 12.30 -16.11 3.77
CA GLU A 1 12.35 -16.21 2.29
C GLU A 1 10.98 -16.51 1.67
N MET A 2 10.28 -17.56 2.10
CA MET A 2 8.96 -17.93 1.54
C MET A 2 7.90 -16.81 1.60
N PHE A 3 7.88 -16.02 2.68
CA PHE A 3 6.96 -14.88 2.80
C PHE A 3 7.14 -13.85 1.67
N CYS A 4 8.35 -13.30 1.51
CA CYS A 4 8.64 -12.31 0.47
C CYS A 4 8.37 -12.86 -0.93
N TYR A 5 8.71 -14.14 -1.18
CA TYR A 5 8.42 -14.81 -2.44
C TYR A 5 6.91 -14.86 -2.74
N ARG A 6 6.08 -15.23 -1.76
CA ARG A 6 4.62 -15.28 -1.92
C ARG A 6 4.02 -13.90 -2.19
N VAL A 7 4.48 -12.86 -1.48
CA VAL A 7 4.03 -11.49 -1.72
C VAL A 7 4.44 -11.03 -3.11
N LYS A 8 5.70 -11.26 -3.51
CA LYS A 8 6.20 -10.96 -4.86
C LYS A 8 5.36 -11.65 -5.94
N LYS A 9 5.05 -12.93 -5.76
CA LYS A 9 4.18 -13.69 -6.66
C LYS A 9 2.78 -13.07 -6.76
N GLN A 10 2.22 -12.63 -5.64
CA GLN A 10 0.89 -12.00 -5.63
C GLN A 10 0.90 -10.63 -6.34
N ILE A 11 1.94 -9.81 -6.12
CA ILE A 11 2.11 -8.56 -6.85
C ILE A 11 2.17 -8.85 -8.35
N GLY A 12 3.03 -9.77 -8.79
CA GLY A 12 3.11 -10.16 -10.20
C GLY A 12 1.78 -10.63 -10.81
N ALA A 13 0.97 -11.38 -10.04
CA ALA A 13 -0.35 -11.80 -10.49
C ALA A 13 -1.31 -10.61 -10.69
N TYR A 14 -1.30 -9.63 -9.79
CA TYR A 14 -2.13 -8.43 -9.92
C TYR A 14 -1.63 -7.48 -11.01
N LEU A 15 -0.31 -7.34 -11.17
CA LEU A 15 0.25 -6.58 -12.28
C LEU A 15 -0.19 -7.14 -13.63
N ALA A 16 -0.23 -8.47 -13.76
CA ALA A 16 -0.75 -9.13 -14.97
C ALA A 16 -2.26 -8.98 -15.14
N ALA A 17 -3.04 -9.02 -14.04
CA ALA A 17 -4.50 -8.90 -14.10
C ALA A 17 -5.01 -7.47 -14.34
N LEU A 18 -4.20 -6.46 -13.99
CA LEU A 18 -4.54 -5.03 -14.09
C LEU A 18 -3.88 -4.34 -15.30
N ASP A 19 -3.18 -5.09 -16.16
CA ASP A 19 -2.38 -4.57 -17.28
C ASP A 19 -1.31 -3.53 -16.89
N GLY A 20 -0.85 -3.56 -15.64
CA GLY A 20 0.02 -2.53 -15.11
C GLY A 20 -0.29 -2.14 -13.67
N ALA A 21 0.52 -1.22 -13.15
CA ALA A 21 0.20 -0.41 -11.98
C ALA A 21 0.98 0.90 -12.06
N GLU A 22 0.38 1.99 -11.59
CA GLU A 22 1.09 3.26 -11.39
C GLU A 22 1.91 3.24 -10.10
N ALA A 23 1.39 2.56 -9.07
CA ALA A 23 2.05 2.47 -7.76
C ALA A 23 1.81 1.13 -7.05
N VAL A 24 2.75 0.79 -6.16
CA VAL A 24 2.64 -0.29 -5.16
C VAL A 24 2.81 0.31 -3.77
N ILE A 25 1.87 0.02 -2.87
CA ILE A 25 1.83 0.60 -1.53
C ILE A 25 2.07 -0.50 -0.49
N PHE A 26 3.05 -0.27 0.39
CA PHE A 26 3.28 -1.07 1.58
C PHE A 26 2.60 -0.41 2.79
N GLY A 27 1.59 -1.09 3.34
CA GLY A 27 0.94 -0.71 4.60
C GLY A 27 0.87 -1.89 5.56
N GLY A 28 0.26 -1.67 6.72
CA GLY A 28 0.14 -2.64 7.80
C GLY A 28 1.48 -2.93 8.50
N GLY A 29 1.43 -3.64 9.62
CA GLY A 29 2.58 -3.79 10.52
C GLY A 29 3.90 -4.19 9.85
N ILE A 30 3.91 -5.22 8.99
CA ILE A 30 5.14 -5.66 8.30
C ILE A 30 5.53 -4.68 7.17
N GLY A 31 4.55 -4.22 6.39
CA GLY A 31 4.79 -3.35 5.25
C GLY A 31 5.34 -1.99 5.69
N GLU A 32 4.87 -1.46 6.81
CA GLU A 32 5.29 -0.18 7.36
C GLU A 32 6.66 -0.24 8.04
N ASN A 33 6.96 -1.33 8.76
CA ASN A 33 8.05 -1.34 9.73
C ASN A 33 9.26 -2.20 9.34
N SER A 34 9.24 -2.84 8.17
CA SER A 34 10.32 -3.75 7.78
C SER A 34 10.92 -3.39 6.40
N PRO A 35 11.86 -2.41 6.35
CA PRO A 35 12.61 -2.10 5.14
C PRO A 35 13.25 -3.33 4.47
N PRO A 36 13.89 -4.27 5.19
CA PRO A 36 14.49 -5.45 4.57
C PRO A 36 13.46 -6.38 3.89
N VAL A 37 12.23 -6.42 4.38
CA VAL A 37 11.15 -7.20 3.77
C VAL A 37 10.69 -6.55 2.48
N ARG A 38 10.52 -5.21 2.46
CA ARG A 38 10.18 -4.45 1.25
C ARG A 38 11.24 -4.64 0.16
N SER A 39 12.52 -4.47 0.49
CA SER A 39 13.62 -4.68 -0.46
C SER A 39 13.59 -6.10 -1.06
N ARG A 40 13.39 -7.13 -0.22
CA ARG A 40 13.34 -8.53 -0.68
C ARG A 40 12.13 -8.84 -1.57
N ILE A 41 11.01 -8.18 -1.35
CA ILE A 41 9.81 -8.33 -2.20
C ILE A 41 10.06 -7.69 -3.57
N CYS A 42 10.64 -6.48 -3.59
CA CYS A 42 10.89 -5.72 -4.82
C CYS A 42 12.10 -6.25 -5.62
N ALA A 43 13.04 -6.94 -4.98
CA ALA A 43 14.24 -7.47 -5.62
C ALA A 43 13.91 -8.32 -6.84
N GLY A 44 14.45 -7.98 -8.02
CA GLY A 44 14.22 -8.67 -9.28
C GLY A 44 12.88 -8.35 -9.93
N MET A 45 12.25 -7.21 -9.62
CA MET A 45 11.09 -6.66 -10.33
C MET A 45 11.42 -5.40 -11.14
N GLN A 46 12.71 -5.06 -11.28
CA GLN A 46 13.16 -3.91 -12.07
C GLN A 46 12.73 -4.00 -13.55
N TRP A 47 12.60 -5.21 -14.10
CA TRP A 47 12.10 -5.42 -15.47
C TRP A 47 10.66 -4.90 -15.67
N PHE A 48 9.87 -4.86 -14.60
CA PHE A 48 8.53 -4.29 -14.60
C PHE A 48 8.53 -2.79 -14.26
N GLY A 49 9.68 -2.23 -13.87
CA GLY A 49 9.83 -0.82 -13.51
C GLY A 49 9.67 -0.52 -12.01
N MET A 50 9.65 -1.55 -11.16
CA MET A 50 9.74 -1.40 -9.71
C MET A 50 11.20 -1.37 -9.28
N ASP A 51 11.67 -0.21 -8.84
CA ASP A 51 13.03 -0.02 -8.35
C ASP A 51 13.03 0.83 -7.07
N ILE A 52 13.74 0.36 -6.05
CA ILE A 52 13.68 0.88 -4.69
C ILE A 52 14.92 1.71 -4.37
N ASP A 53 14.74 2.90 -3.83
CA ASP A 53 15.83 3.68 -3.23
C ASP A 53 16.05 3.13 -1.81
N GLU A 54 17.15 2.40 -1.62
CA GLU A 54 17.43 1.77 -0.32
C GLU A 54 17.66 2.79 0.80
N ASN A 55 18.13 4.00 0.51
CA ASN A 55 18.29 5.04 1.53
C ASN A 55 16.92 5.54 2.01
N ARG A 56 16.01 5.85 1.07
CA ARG A 56 14.61 6.22 1.40
C ARG A 56 13.91 5.07 2.11
N ASN A 57 14.06 3.85 1.61
CA ASN A 57 13.44 2.67 2.18
C ASN A 57 13.86 2.43 3.64
N ASN A 58 15.15 2.56 3.95
CA ASN A 58 15.67 2.30 5.30
C ASN A 58 15.20 3.31 6.34
N THR A 59 14.86 4.54 5.93
CA THR A 59 14.34 5.58 6.84
C THR A 59 12.81 5.58 6.95
N MET A 60 12.11 4.87 6.06
CA MET A 60 10.64 4.87 5.97
C MET A 60 10.01 3.83 6.92
N THR A 61 10.01 4.10 8.23
CA THR A 61 9.39 3.26 9.26
C THR A 61 8.40 4.07 10.09
N GLY A 62 7.13 3.66 10.11
CA GLY A 62 6.06 4.35 10.85
C GLY A 62 5.69 5.74 10.31
N ILE A 63 6.17 6.08 9.12
CA ILE A 63 5.90 7.35 8.43
C ILE A 63 5.51 7.08 6.99
N GLU A 64 4.80 8.03 6.37
CA GLU A 64 4.43 7.94 4.96
C GLU A 64 5.52 8.49 4.05
N GLY A 65 5.69 7.89 2.87
CA GLY A 65 6.55 8.46 1.84
C GLY A 65 6.89 7.53 0.69
N LYS A 66 7.40 8.13 -0.39
CA LYS A 66 7.89 7.44 -1.58
C LYS A 66 9.25 6.81 -1.29
N ILE A 67 9.38 5.53 -1.62
CA ILE A 67 10.62 4.74 -1.48
C ILE A 67 11.16 4.22 -2.80
N SER A 68 10.49 4.48 -3.93
CA SER A 68 11.06 4.19 -5.25
C SER A 68 12.16 5.18 -5.63
N THR A 69 13.05 4.74 -6.51
CA THR A 69 13.98 5.64 -7.21
C THR A 69 13.18 6.63 -8.08
N ASP A 70 13.80 7.74 -8.46
CA ASP A 70 13.11 8.78 -9.25
C ASP A 70 12.88 8.37 -10.72
N ASP A 71 13.65 7.39 -11.21
CA ASP A 71 13.51 6.82 -12.56
C ASP A 71 12.59 5.59 -12.61
N ALA A 72 12.05 5.15 -11.46
CA ALA A 72 11.15 4.01 -11.40
C ALA A 72 9.85 4.30 -12.18
N LYS A 73 9.42 3.37 -13.04
CA LYS A 73 8.16 3.50 -13.78
C LYS A 73 6.94 3.23 -12.91
N VAL A 74 7.10 2.41 -11.88
CA VAL A 74 6.08 2.11 -10.88
C VAL A 74 6.55 2.73 -9.58
N GLU A 75 5.75 3.65 -9.04
CA GLU A 75 6.07 4.28 -7.78
C GLU A 75 5.89 3.28 -6.63
N ILE A 76 6.72 3.39 -5.59
CA ILE A 76 6.63 2.51 -4.42
C ILE A 76 6.51 3.40 -3.19
N TYR A 77 5.49 3.14 -2.36
CA TYR A 77 5.20 3.93 -1.17
C TYR A 77 5.15 3.08 0.09
N VAL A 78 5.44 3.71 1.23
CA VAL A 78 4.99 3.26 2.54
C VAL A 78 3.88 4.20 2.98
N ILE A 79 2.73 3.67 3.37
CA ILE A 79 1.61 4.46 3.89
C ILE A 79 1.07 3.77 5.14
N PRO A 80 1.21 4.39 6.33
CA PRO A 80 0.64 3.87 7.56
C PRO A 80 -0.88 3.73 7.45
N VAL A 81 -1.39 2.58 7.88
CA VAL A 81 -2.83 2.33 7.94
C VAL A 81 -3.35 2.74 9.32
N ASP A 82 -4.42 3.53 9.35
CA ASP A 82 -5.17 3.84 10.56
C ASP A 82 -6.60 3.31 10.42
N GLU A 83 -6.79 2.03 10.78
CA GLU A 83 -8.09 1.39 10.72
C GLU A 83 -9.09 2.04 11.66
N ALA A 84 -8.65 2.58 12.81
CA ALA A 84 -9.53 3.18 13.80
C ALA A 84 -10.20 4.44 13.26
N VAL A 85 -9.44 5.31 12.57
CA VAL A 85 -9.98 6.50 11.92
C VAL A 85 -10.92 6.13 10.78
N MET A 86 -10.58 5.12 9.97
CA MET A 86 -11.47 4.64 8.90
C MET A 86 -12.79 4.11 9.44
N ILE A 87 -12.75 3.26 10.47
CA ILE A 87 -13.96 2.72 11.12
C ILE A 87 -14.81 3.85 11.72
N ALA A 88 -14.18 4.84 12.36
CA ALA A 88 -14.91 5.98 12.93
C ALA A 88 -15.63 6.79 11.85
N ARG A 89 -14.97 7.07 10.72
CA ARG A 89 -15.56 7.78 9.58
C ARG A 89 -16.73 7.00 8.99
N ASP A 90 -16.53 5.72 8.71
CA ASP A 90 -17.58 4.85 8.16
C ASP A 90 -18.78 4.73 9.10
N SER A 91 -18.53 4.66 10.42
CA SER A 91 -19.60 4.63 11.43
C SER A 91 -20.44 5.92 11.41
N VAL A 92 -19.79 7.08 11.33
CA VAL A 92 -20.49 8.38 11.23
C VAL A 92 -21.29 8.46 9.94
N ASP A 93 -20.73 8.02 8.82
CA ASP A 93 -21.41 8.08 7.52
C ASP A 93 -22.61 7.12 7.46
N CYS A 94 -22.51 5.93 8.06
CA CYS A 94 -23.64 5.02 8.23
C CYS A 94 -24.78 5.67 9.03
N LEU A 95 -24.46 6.32 10.15
CA LEU A 95 -25.45 7.00 10.99
C LEU A 95 -26.12 8.18 10.27
N ARG A 96 -25.34 8.97 9.50
CA ARG A 96 -25.87 10.09 8.70
C ARG A 96 -26.86 9.62 7.63
N LYS A 97 -26.51 8.57 6.88
CA LYS A 97 -27.39 7.99 5.86
C LYS A 97 -28.71 7.49 6.47
N HIS A 98 -28.65 6.83 7.62
CA HIS A 98 -29.85 6.36 8.33
C HIS A 98 -30.73 7.51 8.84
N HIS A 99 -30.15 8.60 9.36
CA HIS A 99 -30.92 9.77 9.80
C HIS A 99 -31.60 10.51 8.64
N LEU A 100 -30.96 10.60 7.47
CA LEU A 100 -31.53 11.20 6.27
C LEU A 100 -32.67 10.35 5.69
N GLY A 101 -32.53 9.03 5.67
CA GLY A 101 -33.57 8.11 5.21
C GLY A 101 -34.86 8.14 6.04
N ARG A 102 -34.78 8.46 7.35
CA ARG A 102 -35.98 8.63 8.21
C ARG A 102 -36.71 9.95 8.01
N LYS A 103 -36.04 11.02 7.56
CA LYS A 103 -36.67 12.34 7.38
C LYS A 103 -37.50 12.46 6.10
N THR A 104 -37.39 11.53 5.16
CA THR A 104 -38.15 11.52 3.89
C THR A 104 -39.43 10.67 3.95
N GLN A 105 -39.69 9.98 5.07
CA GLN A 105 -40.89 9.15 5.27
C GLN A 105 -41.94 9.77 6.20
N VAL A 106 -41.90 11.08 6.44
CA VAL A 106 -42.94 11.81 7.20
C VAL A 106 -43.47 12.95 6.34
#